data_AF-A0A2H6KBN2-F1
#
_entry.id   AF-A0A2H6KBN2-F1
#
_cell.length_a   1.000
_cell.length_b   1.000
_cell.length_c   1.000
_cell.angle_alpha   90.00
_cell.angle_beta   90.00
_cell.angle_gamma   90.00
#
_symmetry.space_group_name_H-M   'P 1'
#
loop_
_entity.id
_entity.type
_entity.pdbx_description
1 polymer ?
#
loop_
_entity_poly.entity_id
_entity_poly.type
_entity_poly.pdbx_seq_one_letter_code
_entity_poly.pdbx_strand_id
1 'polypeptide(L)'
;MGSPKPKHEIVGNVTLKEVYHIAKCKSMDPPLIGVPLYVICKRIIGTANAMGIAVTRELLPEFRKRDYTKVSQLDQMRKDIRAQKRSQKRGKR
;
A
#
# COMPACT_ATOMS: atom_id res chain seq x y z
N MET A 1 -6.78 5.20 -2.72
CA MET A 1 -6.01 6.45 -2.58
C MET A 1 -4.62 6.17 -3.10
N GLY A 2 -4.19 6.90 -4.12
CA GLY A 2 -2.83 6.90 -4.68
C GLY A 2 -2.50 8.34 -5.06
N SER A 3 -1.25 8.60 -5.43
CA SER A 3 -0.83 9.95 -5.80
C SER A 3 -1.60 10.47 -7.02
N PRO A 4 -2.18 11.69 -6.97
CA PRO A 4 -2.79 12.32 -8.14
C PRO A 4 -1.75 12.71 -9.20
N LYS A 5 -0.48 12.84 -8.81
CA LYS A 5 0.65 13.11 -9.70
C LYS A 5 1.80 12.14 -9.40
N PRO A 6 1.70 10.88 -9.87
CA PRO A 6 2.75 9.87 -9.65
C PRO A 6 4.12 10.40 -10.10
N LYS A 7 5.17 10.02 -9.39
CA LYS A 7 6.57 10.49 -9.54
C LYS A 7 6.84 11.95 -9.17
N HIS A 8 5.83 12.82 -9.10
CA HIS A 8 5.98 14.20 -8.68
C HIS A 8 5.61 14.37 -7.21
N GLU A 9 4.61 13.62 -6.75
CA GLU A 9 4.15 13.62 -5.37
C GLU A 9 4.28 12.21 -4.79
N ILE A 10 5.12 12.08 -3.76
CA ILE A 10 5.35 10.84 -3.04
C ILE A 10 4.34 10.77 -1.90
N VAL A 11 3.41 9.82 -1.98
CA VAL A 11 2.36 9.61 -0.96
C VAL A 11 2.68 8.47 0.00
N GLY A 12 3.76 7.74 -0.25
CA GLY A 12 4.18 6.62 0.57
C GLY A 12 5.62 6.19 0.29
N ASN A 13 6.20 5.45 1.23
CA ASN A 13 7.53 4.90 1.09
C ASN A 13 7.58 3.47 1.61
N VAL A 14 8.23 2.58 0.86
CA VAL A 14 8.44 1.18 1.22
C VAL A 14 9.89 0.78 0.99
N THR A 15 10.34 -0.21 1.75
CA THR A 15 11.72 -0.71 1.66
C THR A 15 11.84 -1.87 0.67
N LEU A 16 13.05 -2.13 0.17
CA LEU A 16 13.34 -3.31 -0.65
C LEU A 16 13.01 -4.64 0.06
N LYS A 17 13.12 -4.70 1.39
CA LYS A 17 12.75 -5.88 2.19
C LYS A 17 11.25 -6.16 2.08
N GLU A 18 10.43 -5.13 2.12
CA GLU A 18 8.97 -5.26 1.99
C GLU A 18 8.56 -5.66 0.58
N VAL A 19 9.19 -5.05 -0.42
CA VAL A 19 9.00 -5.45 -1.83
C VAL A 19 9.33 -6.93 -2.01
N TYR A 20 10.42 -7.42 -1.42
CA TYR A 20 10.78 -8.84 -1.46
C TYR A 20 9.71 -9.73 -0.81
N HIS A 21 9.19 -9.37 0.37
CA HIS A 21 8.14 -10.15 1.02
C HIS A 21 6.84 -10.19 0.20
N ILE A 22 6.44 -9.07 -0.40
CA ILE A 22 5.30 -9.01 -1.30
C ILE A 22 5.54 -9.89 -2.52
N ALA A 23 6.73 -9.80 -3.14
CA ALA A 23 7.11 -10.62 -4.29
C ALA A 23 7.08 -12.11 -3.97
N LYS A 24 7.55 -12.50 -2.78
CA LYS A 24 7.55 -13.89 -2.33
C LYS A 24 6.12 -14.42 -2.18
N CYS A 25 5.21 -13.63 -1.59
CA CYS A 25 3.79 -13.99 -1.52
C CYS A 25 3.18 -14.09 -2.91
N LYS A 26 3.43 -13.11 -3.78
CA LYS A 26 2.89 -13.04 -5.14
C LYS A 26 3.43 -14.16 -6.05
N SER A 27 4.64 -14.67 -5.79
CA SER A 27 5.24 -15.76 -6.57
C SER A 27 4.47 -17.08 -6.49
N MET A 28 3.59 -17.23 -5.49
CA MET A 28 2.72 -18.40 -5.32
C MET A 28 1.51 -18.36 -6.25
N ASP A 29 1.25 -17.22 -6.92
CA ASP A 29 0.09 -17.08 -7.78
C ASP A 29 0.26 -17.88 -9.08
N PRO A 30 -0.79 -18.58 -9.57
CA PRO A 30 -0.73 -19.36 -10.81
C PRO A 30 -0.07 -18.67 -12.02
N PRO A 31 -0.37 -17.39 -12.34
CA PRO A 31 0.24 -16.71 -13.50
C PRO A 31 1.74 -16.37 -13.33
N LEU A 32 2.32 -16.59 -12.15
CA LEU A 32 3.71 -16.25 -11.85
C LEU A 32 4.58 -17.49 -11.57
N ILE A 33 4.02 -18.69 -11.72
CA ILE A 33 4.78 -19.94 -11.63
C ILE A 33 5.92 -19.92 -12.67
N GLY A 34 7.14 -20.24 -12.22
CA GLY A 34 8.34 -20.24 -13.06
C GLY A 34 8.94 -18.86 -13.33
N VAL A 35 8.30 -17.77 -12.90
CA VAL A 35 8.86 -16.42 -13.04
C VAL A 35 9.91 -16.18 -11.95
N PRO A 36 11.14 -15.76 -12.31
CA PRO A 36 12.17 -15.46 -11.31
C PRO A 36 11.73 -14.35 -10.35
N LEU A 37 12.04 -14.52 -9.05
CA LEU A 37 11.59 -13.60 -8.01
C LEU A 37 12.04 -12.14 -8.24
N TYR A 38 13.23 -11.92 -8.81
CA TYR A 38 13.72 -10.58 -9.14
C TYR A 38 12.85 -9.88 -10.19
N VAL A 39 12.25 -10.62 -11.12
CA VAL A 39 11.33 -10.08 -12.14
C VAL A 39 10.04 -9.62 -11.45
N ILE A 40 9.54 -10.39 -10.49
CA ILE A 40 8.36 -10.04 -9.69
C ILE A 40 8.64 -8.79 -8.86
N CYS A 41 9.82 -8.70 -8.22
CA CYS A 41 10.24 -7.49 -7.51
C CYS A 41 10.25 -6.27 -8.43
N LYS A 42 10.82 -6.37 -9.65
CA LYS A 42 10.82 -5.27 -10.63
C LYS A 42 9.40 -4.84 -11.01
N ARG A 43 8.48 -5.80 -11.21
CA ARG A 43 7.07 -5.51 -11.50
C ARG A 43 6.41 -4.74 -10.36
N ILE A 44 6.62 -5.19 -9.12
CA ILE A 44 6.07 -4.53 -7.91
C ILE A 44 6.62 -3.11 -7.76
N ILE A 45 7.91 -2.89 -8.00
CA ILE A 45 8.52 -1.55 -7.99
C ILE A 45 7.86 -0.65 -9.04
N GLY A 46 7.60 -1.17 -10.24
CA GLY A 46 6.86 -0.44 -11.29
C GLY A 46 5.47 -0.02 -10.82
N THR A 47 4.73 -0.94 -10.19
CA THR A 47 3.41 -0.66 -9.63
C THR A 47 3.48 0.37 -8.50
N ALA A 48 4.46 0.27 -7.60
CA ALA A 48 4.66 1.23 -6.51
C ALA A 48 4.89 2.65 -7.06
N ASN A 49 5.78 2.80 -8.05
CA ASN A 49 6.06 4.08 -8.69
C ASN A 49 4.83 4.69 -9.37
N ALA A 50 4.00 3.86 -10.01
CA ALA A 50 2.75 4.30 -10.64
C ALA A 50 1.71 4.80 -9.62
N MET A 51 1.78 4.35 -8.37
CA MET A 51 0.93 4.83 -7.27
C MET A 51 1.52 6.04 -6.54
N GLY A 52 2.74 6.48 -6.87
CA GLY A 52 3.47 7.51 -6.13
C GLY A 52 4.08 7.00 -4.82
N ILE A 53 4.40 5.71 -4.74
CA ILE A 53 5.10 5.11 -3.60
C ILE A 53 6.59 4.97 -3.96
N ALA A 54 7.45 5.61 -3.18
CA ALA A 54 8.89 5.53 -3.35
C ALA A 54 9.43 4.22 -2.77
N VAL A 55 10.32 3.54 -3.50
CA VAL A 55 11.01 2.33 -3.03
C VAL A 55 12.46 2.66 -2.69
N THR A 56 12.84 2.53 -1.43
CA THR A 56 14.18 2.89 -0.92
C THR A 56 14.82 1.73 -0.14
N ARG A 57 16.12 1.82 0.17
CA ARG A 57 16.78 0.82 1.01
C ARG A 57 16.35 0.94 2.47
N GLU A 58 16.22 2.18 2.92
CA GLU A 58 15.77 2.57 4.26
C GLU A 58 14.61 3.55 4.14
N LEU A 59 13.78 3.63 5.17
CA LEU A 59 12.64 4.53 5.14
C LEU A 59 13.12 5.98 5.14
N LEU A 60 12.49 6.79 4.30
CA LEU A 60 12.66 8.24 4.34
C LEU A 60 12.18 8.78 5.70
N PRO A 61 12.81 9.86 6.24
CA PRO A 61 12.49 10.38 7.57
C PRO A 61 11.00 10.68 7.77
N GLU A 62 10.34 11.21 6.74
CA GLU A 62 8.91 11.56 6.73
C GLU A 62 7.99 10.34 6.92
N PHE A 63 8.42 9.15 6.49
CA PHE A 63 7.63 7.91 6.51
C PHE A 63 8.12 6.91 7.58
N ARG A 64 8.98 7.37 8.51
CA ARG A 64 9.55 6.51 9.55
C ARG A 64 8.49 6.04 10.56
N LYS A 65 7.49 6.87 10.83
CA LYS A 65 6.35 6.49 11.68
C LYS A 65 5.37 5.68 10.83
N ARG A 66 5.21 4.41 11.19
CA ARG A 66 4.25 3.52 10.52
C ARG A 66 2.98 3.46 11.34
N ASP A 67 1.85 3.79 10.73
CA ASP A 67 0.52 3.66 11.34
C ASP A 67 0.06 2.21 11.26
N TYR A 68 0.77 1.33 11.98
CA TYR A 68 0.35 -0.06 12.12
C TYR A 68 -0.82 -0.15 13.10
N THR A 69 -2.02 0.01 12.58
CA THR A 69 -3.23 -0.32 13.34
C THR A 69 -3.35 -1.83 13.46
N LYS A 70 -3.60 -2.35 14.67
CA LYS A 70 -3.79 -3.79 14.87
C LYS A 70 -5.02 -4.26 14.10
N VAL A 71 -4.93 -5.45 13.50
CA VAL A 71 -6.02 -6.04 12.69
C VAL A 71 -7.34 -6.09 13.46
N SER A 72 -7.30 -6.38 14.77
CA SER A 72 -8.48 -6.40 15.64
C SER A 72 -9.25 -5.07 15.68
N GLN A 73 -8.58 -3.95 15.44
CA GLN A 73 -9.19 -2.61 15.46
C GLN A 73 -9.80 -2.23 14.11
N LEU A 74 -9.45 -2.92 13.02
CA LEU A 74 -9.91 -2.57 11.66
C LEU A 74 -11.42 -2.79 11.47
N ASP A 75 -11.99 -3.83 12.10
CA ASP A 75 -13.43 -4.10 12.02
C ASP A 75 -14.25 -3.01 12.69
N GLN A 76 -13.75 -2.46 13.79
CA GLN A 76 -14.35 -1.34 14.48
C GLN A 76 -14.29 -0.07 13.62
N MET A 77 -13.11 0.26 13.07
CA MET A 77 -12.95 1.40 12.17
C MET A 77 -13.87 1.33 10.94
N ARG A 78 -14.05 0.13 10.36
CA ARG A 78 -14.99 -0.09 9.25
C ARG A 78 -16.44 0.19 9.64
N LYS A 79 -16.86 -0.25 10.83
CA LYS A 79 -18.21 0.04 11.37
C LYS A 79 -18.39 1.54 11.57
N ASP A 80 -17.39 2.21 12.14
CA ASP A 80 -17.42 3.64 12.43
C ASP A 80 -17.49 4.49 11.16
N ILE A 81 -16.66 4.17 10.15
CA ILE A 81 -16.70 4.83 8.83
C ILE A 81 -18.08 4.67 8.18
N ARG A 82 -18.70 3.48 8.30
CA ARG A 82 -20.03 3.22 7.75
C ARG A 82 -21.11 4.01 8.48
N ALA A 83 -21.01 4.13 9.80
CA ALA A 83 -21.91 4.94 10.62
C ALA A 83 -21.77 6.45 10.30
N GLN A 84 -20.55 6.97 10.21
CA GLN A 84 -20.28 8.36 9.83
C GLN A 84 -20.78 8.70 8.43
N LYS A 85 -20.58 7.81 7.44
CA LYS A 85 -21.13 8.03 6.09
C LYS A 85 -22.66 8.05 6.07
N ARG A 86 -23.33 7.30 6.95
CA ARG A 86 -24.79 7.31 7.09
C ARG A 86 -25.29 8.60 7.73
N SER A 87 -24.62 9.12 8.75
CA SER A 87 -24.99 10.39 9.40
C SER A 87 -24.73 11.60 8.49
N GLN A 88 -23.59 11.65 7.80
CA GLN A 88 -23.27 12.72 6.84
C GLN A 88 -24.25 12.78 5.66
N LYS A 89 -24.80 11.63 5.22
CA LYS A 89 -25.86 11.59 4.21
C LYS A 89 -27.20 12.17 4.71
N ARG A 90 -27.50 12.06 6.01
CA ARG A 90 -28.76 12.55 6.58
C ARG A 90 -28.75 14.06 6.85
N GLY A 91 -27.59 14.65 7.14
CA GLY A 91 -27.45 16.10 7.34
C GLY A 91 -27.27 16.94 6.07
N LYS A 92 -27.20 16.30 4.90
CA LYS A 92 -27.11 16.96 3.58
C LYS A 92 -28.46 17.00 2.83
N ARG A 93 -29.55 16.69 3.54
CA ARG A 93 -30.92 16.69 3.05
C ARG A 93 -31.71 17.81 3.71
#